data_AF-W2LA10-F1
#
_entry.id   AF-W2LA10-F1
#
_cell.length_a   1.000
_cell.length_b   1.000
_cell.length_c   1.000
_cell.angle_alpha   90.00
_cell.angle_beta   90.00
_cell.angle_gamma   90.00
#
_symmetry.space_group_name_H-M   'P 1'
#
loop_
_entity.id
_entity.type
_entity.pdbx_description
1 polymer ?
#
loop_
_entity_poly.entity_id
_entity_poly.type
_entity_poly.pdbx_seq_one_letter_code
_entity_poly.pdbx_strand_id
1 'polypeptide(L)'
;CKSSCTREAVTIREVVAVPESDAGLVQAISTQPVAVGVAAGNPTWKQYKGGIVSSCTSSELDHAVLAVGYSPSYFKIKNSWSTQWGEEGYMRLKRGAGTSSSGTCGIIGPKSVYPQL
;
A
#
# COMPACT_ATOMS: atom_id res chain seq x y z
N CYS A 1 1.39 3.07 -26.79
CA CYS A 1 0.94 4.43 -26.40
C CYS A 1 -0.11 4.90 -27.40
N LYS A 2 -1.38 5.09 -27.01
CA LYS A 2 -2.38 5.68 -27.92
C LYS A 2 -2.11 7.18 -28.01
N SER A 3 -1.98 7.73 -29.22
CA SER A 3 -1.72 9.14 -29.47
C SER A 3 -3.00 10.01 -29.49
N SER A 4 -4.18 9.39 -29.40
CA SER A 4 -5.48 10.03 -29.64
C SER A 4 -6.24 10.47 -28.38
N CYS A 5 -5.54 10.77 -27.29
CA CYS A 5 -6.16 11.35 -26.09
C CYS A 5 -5.74 12.80 -25.88
N THR A 6 -6.64 13.61 -25.31
CA THR A 6 -6.29 14.93 -24.79
C THR A 6 -5.36 14.74 -23.60
N ARG A 7 -4.13 15.25 -23.70
CA ARG A 7 -3.18 15.20 -22.59
C ARG A 7 -3.54 16.25 -21.56
N GLU A 8 -3.89 15.83 -20.36
CA GLU A 8 -3.87 16.70 -19.19
C GLU A 8 -2.47 16.63 -18.59
N ALA A 9 -1.77 17.77 -18.60
CA ALA A 9 -0.41 17.83 -18.08
C ALA A 9 -0.46 17.91 -16.55
N VAL A 10 0.00 16.85 -15.89
CA VAL A 10 0.33 16.85 -14.47
C VAL A 10 1.84 16.83 -14.36
N THR A 11 2.43 17.84 -13.74
CA THR A 11 3.87 17.88 -13.49
C THR A 11 4.16 17.26 -12.14
N ILE A 12 4.97 16.19 -12.12
CA ILE A 12 5.53 15.65 -10.89
C ILE A 12 6.87 16.36 -10.67
N ARG A 13 6.99 17.12 -9.60
CA ARG A 13 8.23 17.81 -9.21
C ARG A 13 9.23 16.86 -8.59
N GLU A 14 8.75 15.99 -7.71
CA GLU A 14 9.57 15.08 -6.94
C GLU A 14 8.84 13.77 -6.63
N VAL A 15 9.59 12.69 -6.48
CA VAL A 15 9.11 11.43 -5.91
C VAL A 15 9.76 11.28 -4.54
N VAL A 16 8.95 11.41 -3.50
CA VAL A 16 9.43 11.42 -2.11
C VAL A 16 9.37 10.01 -1.55
N ALA A 17 10.49 9.54 -0.99
CA ALA A 17 10.57 8.28 -0.28
C ALA A 17 9.97 8.42 1.13
N VAL A 18 9.19 7.43 1.54
CA VAL A 18 8.60 7.37 2.88
C VAL A 18 9.59 6.71 3.84
N PRO A 19 9.84 7.28 5.05
CA PRO A 19 10.65 6.62 6.06
C PRO A 19 10.12 5.23 6.39
N GLU A 20 11.00 4.24 6.52
CA GLU A 20 10.68 2.83 6.77
C GLU A 20 10.23 2.59 8.22
N SER A 21 9.11 3.20 8.59
CA SER A 21 8.51 3.11 9.92
C SER A 21 7.00 3.25 9.84
N ASP A 22 6.30 2.72 10.85
CA ASP A 22 4.85 2.90 11.00
C ASP A 22 4.48 4.40 11.01
N ALA A 23 5.22 5.22 11.76
CA ALA A 23 4.98 6.65 11.86
C ALA A 23 5.20 7.38 10.52
N GLY A 24 6.26 7.04 9.79
CA GLY A 24 6.54 7.62 8.47
C GLY A 24 5.43 7.31 7.46
N LEU A 25 4.98 6.05 7.42
CA LEU A 25 3.88 5.65 6.55
C LEU A 25 2.56 6.32 6.93
N VAL A 26 2.25 6.42 8.22
CA VAL A 26 1.07 7.15 8.72
C VAL A 26 1.11 8.62 8.35
N GLN A 27 2.24 9.29 8.55
CA GLN A 27 2.41 10.70 8.20
C GLN A 27 2.19 10.92 6.71
N ALA A 28 2.78 10.09 5.85
CA ALA A 28 2.61 10.18 4.41
C ALA A 28 1.14 9.95 3.99
N ILE A 29 0.50 8.88 4.49
CA ILE A 29 -0.91 8.55 4.19
C ILE A 29 -1.87 9.66 4.64
N SER A 30 -1.54 10.38 5.74
CA SER A 30 -2.39 11.47 6.24
C SER A 30 -2.49 12.66 5.28
N THR A 31 -1.53 12.80 4.36
CA THR A 31 -1.50 13.87 3.35
C THR A 31 -2.07 13.38 2.02
N GLN A 32 -1.69 12.17 1.58
CA GLN A 32 -2.11 11.62 0.30
C GLN A 32 -1.91 10.09 0.25
N PRO A 33 -2.51 9.40 -0.73
CA PRO A 33 -2.20 7.99 -0.96
C PRO A 33 -0.73 7.73 -1.29
N VAL A 34 -0.19 6.63 -0.77
CA VAL A 34 1.21 6.22 -0.90
C VAL A 34 1.30 4.94 -1.72
N ALA A 35 2.15 4.90 -2.74
CA ALA A 35 2.48 3.66 -3.42
C ALA A 35 3.41 2.84 -2.52
N VAL A 36 3.07 1.58 -2.24
CA VAL A 36 3.83 0.69 -1.35
C VAL A 36 4.08 -0.66 -2.01
N GLY A 37 5.21 -1.28 -1.67
CA GLY A 37 5.50 -2.68 -1.99
C GLY A 37 4.97 -3.62 -0.91
N VAL A 38 4.46 -4.78 -1.31
CA VAL A 38 3.94 -5.82 -0.41
C VAL A 38 4.27 -7.22 -0.93
N ALA A 39 4.26 -8.20 -0.04
CA ALA A 39 4.30 -9.62 -0.38
C ALA A 39 2.86 -10.14 -0.62
N ALA A 40 2.46 -10.26 -1.89
CA ALA A 40 1.12 -10.68 -2.32
C ALA A 40 1.07 -12.06 -2.99
N GLY A 41 2.21 -12.70 -3.25
CA GLY A 41 2.28 -14.03 -3.86
C GLY A 41 1.76 -15.19 -3.00
N ASN A 42 1.39 -14.92 -1.75
CA ASN A 42 0.96 -15.93 -0.77
C ASN A 42 -0.57 -16.22 -0.79
N PRO A 43 -1.01 -17.35 -0.21
CA PRO A 43 -2.43 -17.72 -0.15
C PRO A 43 -3.31 -16.71 0.59
N THR A 44 -2.80 -16.10 1.68
CA THR A 44 -3.54 -15.11 2.47
C THR A 44 -4.01 -13.94 1.60
N TRP A 45 -3.13 -13.44 0.73
CA TRP A 45 -3.47 -12.35 -0.20
C TRP A 45 -4.41 -12.83 -1.31
N LYS A 46 -4.07 -13.96 -1.97
CA LYS A 46 -4.84 -14.49 -3.11
C LYS A 46 -6.29 -14.83 -2.75
N GLN A 47 -6.52 -15.31 -1.53
CA GLN A 47 -7.83 -15.78 -1.05
C GLN A 47 -8.55 -14.77 -0.15
N TYR A 48 -7.98 -13.57 0.06
CA TYR A 48 -8.57 -12.57 0.94
C TYR A 48 -10.00 -12.19 0.52
N LYS A 49 -10.92 -12.23 1.50
CA LYS A 49 -12.32 -11.82 1.36
C LYS A 49 -12.72 -10.70 2.33
N GLY A 50 -11.99 -10.53 3.43
CA GLY A 50 -12.28 -9.52 4.43
C GLY A 50 -11.56 -9.75 5.75
N GLY A 51 -11.69 -8.76 6.64
CA GLY A 51 -11.07 -8.77 7.96
C GLY A 51 -9.69 -8.10 7.99
N ILE A 52 -9.02 -8.13 9.15
CA ILE A 52 -7.68 -7.57 9.30
C ILE A 52 -6.68 -8.71 9.20
N VAL A 53 -5.89 -8.74 8.13
CA VAL A 53 -4.80 -9.70 7.97
C VAL A 53 -3.67 -9.33 8.90
N SER A 54 -3.24 -10.27 9.74
CA SER A 54 -2.19 -10.04 10.74
C SER A 54 -0.84 -10.64 10.37
N SER A 55 -0.80 -11.56 9.40
CA SER A 55 0.42 -12.23 8.95
C SER A 55 0.34 -12.64 7.48
N CYS A 56 1.50 -12.68 6.83
CA CYS A 56 1.71 -13.30 5.53
C CYS A 56 2.81 -14.35 5.67
N THR A 57 2.80 -15.37 4.81
CA THR A 57 3.82 -16.43 4.82
C THR A 57 5.16 -15.99 4.22
N SER A 58 5.23 -14.80 3.65
CA SER A 58 6.43 -14.20 3.08
C SER A 58 6.44 -12.68 3.33
N SER A 59 7.64 -12.11 3.39
CA SER A 59 7.91 -10.67 3.38
C SER A 59 8.68 -10.23 2.12
N GLU A 60 8.90 -11.13 1.16
CA GLU A 60 9.50 -10.82 -0.13
C GLU A 60 8.52 -10.00 -0.97
N LEU A 61 8.89 -8.76 -1.28
CA LEU A 61 8.01 -7.83 -1.98
C LEU A 61 7.90 -8.24 -3.46
N ASP A 62 6.68 -8.51 -3.92
CA ASP A 62 6.41 -8.96 -5.29
C ASP A 62 5.27 -8.18 -5.97
N HIS A 63 4.62 -7.26 -5.26
CA HIS A 63 3.46 -6.54 -5.76
C HIS A 63 3.42 -5.08 -5.28
N ALA A 64 2.90 -4.20 -6.13
CA ALA A 64 2.74 -2.78 -5.85
C ALA A 64 1.26 -2.44 -5.68
N VAL A 65 0.95 -1.74 -4.58
CA VAL A 65 -0.41 -1.36 -4.19
C VAL A 65 -0.43 0.06 -3.65
N LEU A 66 -1.61 0.58 -3.33
CA LEU A 66 -1.77 1.92 -2.80
C LEU A 66 -2.26 1.87 -1.36
N ALA A 67 -1.49 2.41 -0.42
CA ALA A 67 -1.96 2.67 0.93
C ALA A 67 -2.76 3.98 0.93
N VAL A 68 -4.04 3.89 1.28
CA VAL A 68 -5.02 4.99 1.10
C VAL A 68 -5.63 5.49 2.41
N GLY A 69 -5.28 4.85 3.52
CA GLY A 69 -5.80 5.21 4.84
C GLY A 69 -5.20 4.35 5.93
N TYR A 70 -5.45 4.73 7.17
CA TYR A 70 -5.04 3.96 8.34
C TYR A 70 -6.05 4.15 9.49
N SER A 71 -5.95 3.28 10.47
CA SER A 71 -6.58 3.39 11.78
C SER A 71 -5.53 3.05 12.84
N PRO A 72 -5.87 3.10 14.15
CA PRO A 72 -5.00 2.52 15.17
C PRO A 72 -4.72 1.02 14.94
N SER A 73 -5.62 0.30 14.27
CA SER A 73 -5.55 -1.16 14.14
C SER A 73 -5.05 -1.68 12.79
N TYR A 74 -5.17 -0.91 11.70
CA TYR A 74 -4.83 -1.38 10.36
C TYR A 74 -4.46 -0.27 9.37
N PHE A 75 -3.71 -0.63 8.32
CA PHE A 75 -3.57 0.13 7.08
C PHE A 75 -4.62 -0.33 6.07
N LYS A 76 -5.28 0.62 5.39
CA LYS A 76 -6.24 0.37 4.32
C LYS A 76 -5.51 0.43 2.98
N ILE A 77 -5.58 -0.66 2.24
CA ILE A 77 -4.84 -0.86 0.99
C ILE A 77 -5.83 -1.00 -0.16
N LYS A 78 -5.61 -0.25 -1.24
CA LYS A 78 -6.32 -0.40 -2.51
C LYS A 78 -5.50 -1.31 -3.42
N ASN A 79 -6.12 -2.36 -3.91
CA ASN A 79 -5.52 -3.31 -4.85
C ASN A 79 -6.03 -3.04 -6.29
N SER A 80 -5.44 -3.73 -7.26
CA SER A 80 -5.74 -3.62 -8.69
C SER A 80 -6.43 -4.87 -9.28
N TRP A 81 -6.93 -5.76 -8.43
CA TRP A 81 -7.50 -7.06 -8.84
C TRP A 81 -9.03 -7.08 -8.88
N SER A 82 -9.63 -6.05 -9.49
CA SER A 82 -11.09 -5.83 -9.53
C SER A 82 -11.72 -5.56 -8.15
N THR A 83 -12.95 -5.05 -8.16
CA THR A 83 -13.75 -4.84 -6.94
C THR A 83 -14.31 -6.14 -6.36
N GLN A 84 -14.30 -7.25 -7.12
CA GLN A 84 -14.74 -8.55 -6.64
C GLN A 84 -13.75 -9.23 -5.67
N TRP A 85 -12.50 -8.75 -5.64
CA TRP A 85 -11.49 -9.24 -4.72
C TRP A 85 -11.53 -8.47 -3.40
N GLY A 86 -11.35 -9.16 -2.28
CA GLY A 86 -11.31 -8.54 -0.96
C GLY A 86 -12.57 -7.78 -0.60
N GLU A 87 -12.38 -6.64 0.07
CA GLU A 87 -13.45 -5.75 0.52
C GLU A 87 -13.66 -4.68 -0.55
N GLU A 88 -14.37 -5.01 -1.62
CA GLU A 88 -14.62 -4.12 -2.76
C GLU A 88 -13.34 -3.63 -3.45
N GLY A 89 -12.32 -4.50 -3.56
CA GLY A 89 -11.00 -4.17 -4.11
C GLY A 89 -10.00 -3.66 -3.07
N TYR A 90 -10.38 -3.62 -1.79
CA TYR A 90 -9.52 -3.20 -0.68
C TYR A 90 -9.12 -4.35 0.23
N MET A 91 -8.07 -4.10 1.02
CA MET A 91 -7.58 -5.00 2.07
C MET A 91 -7.17 -4.20 3.31
N ARG A 92 -7.28 -4.84 4.47
CA ARG A 92 -6.81 -4.26 5.74
C ARG A 92 -5.65 -5.10 6.28
N LEU A 93 -4.48 -4.48 6.38
CA LEU A 93 -3.30 -5.10 6.97
C LEU A 93 -3.13 -4.60 8.41
N LYS A 94 -2.91 -5.51 9.35
CA LYS A 94 -2.72 -5.17 10.76
C LYS A 94 -1.60 -4.16 10.88
N ARG A 95 -1.89 -3.10 11.61
CA ARG A 95 -0.91 -2.10 11.97
C ARG A 95 -0.21 -2.55 13.25
N GLY A 96 1.12 -2.61 13.21
CA GLY A 96 1.93 -2.76 14.42
C GLY A 96 2.34 -1.39 14.89
N ALA A 97 1.49 -0.68 15.64
CA ALA A 97 1.83 0.66 16.12
C ALA A 97 3.18 0.65 16.84
N GLY A 98 4.11 1.51 16.40
CA GLY A 98 5.46 1.59 16.97
C GLY A 98 6.44 0.48 16.53
N THR A 99 6.09 -0.36 15.55
CA THR A 99 7.05 -1.33 14.98
C THR A 99 8.05 -0.67 14.03
N SER A 100 9.31 -1.09 14.14
CA SER A 100 10.39 -0.83 13.16
C SER A 100 10.68 -2.05 12.29
N SER A 101 9.85 -3.10 12.37
CA SER A 101 9.91 -4.25 11.47
C SER A 101 9.23 -3.94 10.13
N SER A 102 9.34 -4.86 9.18
CA SER A 102 8.77 -4.74 7.84
C SER A 102 7.23 -4.61 7.78
N GLY A 103 6.54 -4.61 8.94
CA GLY A 103 5.09 -4.59 9.02
C GLY A 103 4.44 -5.86 8.47
N THR A 104 3.12 -5.94 8.56
CA THR A 104 2.38 -7.08 8.01
C THR A 104 2.53 -7.13 6.50
N CYS A 105 2.97 -8.27 5.98
CA CYS A 105 3.21 -8.51 4.54
C CYS A 105 4.23 -7.56 3.90
N GLY A 106 5.18 -7.02 4.67
CA GLY A 106 6.26 -6.18 4.15
C GLY A 106 5.85 -4.73 3.84
N ILE A 107 4.65 -4.30 4.25
CA ILE A 107 4.11 -2.96 3.92
C ILE A 107 4.98 -1.80 4.40
N ILE A 108 5.73 -1.98 5.48
CA ILE A 108 6.73 -0.99 5.91
C ILE A 108 8.05 -1.44 5.27
N GLY A 109 8.48 -0.73 4.24
CA GLY A 109 9.70 -1.12 3.53
C GLY A 109 10.16 -0.11 2.48
N PRO A 110 11.28 -0.40 1.80
CA PRO A 110 12.05 0.55 1.00
C PRO A 110 11.37 0.97 -0.32
N LYS A 111 10.18 0.44 -0.61
CA LYS A 111 9.43 0.68 -1.85
C LYS A 111 8.19 1.56 -1.64
N SER A 112 8.22 2.37 -0.58
CA SER A 112 7.13 3.27 -0.23
C SER A 112 7.44 4.69 -0.72
N VAL A 113 6.64 5.21 -1.65
CA VAL A 113 6.86 6.53 -2.28
C VAL A 113 5.55 7.26 -2.56
N TYR A 114 5.62 8.58 -2.68
CA TYR A 114 4.50 9.40 -3.16
C TYR A 114 4.99 10.56 -4.05
N PRO A 115 4.21 10.98 -5.06
CA PRO A 115 4.57 12.10 -5.90
C PRO A 115 4.25 13.44 -5.22
N GLN A 116 5.09 14.43 -5.44
CA GLN A 116 4.83 15.83 -5.16
C GLN A 116 4.62 16.57 -6.49
N LEU A 117 3.48 17.27 -6.61
CA LEU A 117 3.08 18.03 -7.81
C LEU A 117 3.60 19.47 -7.79
#